data_AF-A0A447TAQ9-F1
#
_entry.id   AF-A0A447TAQ9-F1
#
_cell.length_a   1.000
_cell.length_b   1.000
_cell.length_c   1.000
_cell.angle_alpha   90.00
_cell.angle_beta   90.00
_cell.angle_gamma   90.00
#
_symmetry.space_group_name_H-M   'P 1'
#
loop_
_entity.id
_entity.type
_entity.pdbx_description
1 polymer ?
#
loop_
_entity_poly.entity_id
_entity_poly.type
_entity_poly.pdbx_seq_one_letter_code
_entity_poly.pdbx_strand_id
1 'polypeptide(L)' 'MTARGCPVLTLTQAPSGAVEVGAYAASQPLARAGALPGADLTPEAALAKLQALLSAGVSGDELRKRLVRPLRGEMTV' A
#
# COMPACT_ATOMS: atom_id res chain seq x y z
N MET A 1 9.45 -1.91 7.90
CA MET A 1 8.22 -1.67 8.70
C MET A 1 8.37 -0.35 9.42
N THR A 2 7.27 0.29 9.82
CA THR A 2 7.36 1.38 10.81
C THR A 2 7.93 0.81 12.12
N ALA A 3 8.41 1.70 13.01
CA ALA A 3 9.02 1.29 14.28
C ALA A 3 8.13 0.38 15.16
N ARG A 4 6.80 0.37 14.94
CA ARG A 4 5.83 -0.47 15.68
C ARG A 4 5.35 -1.70 14.90
N GLY A 5 5.94 -1.97 13.73
CA GLY A 5 5.51 -3.09 12.90
C GLY A 5 4.19 -2.87 12.15
N CYS A 6 3.64 -1.66 12.17
CA CYS A 6 2.40 -1.36 11.45
C CYS A 6 2.70 -1.07 9.96
N PRO A 7 2.04 -1.75 9.01
CA PRO A 7 2.15 -1.39 7.60
C PRO A 7 1.51 -0.03 7.34
N VAL A 8 2.20 0.82 6.59
CA VAL A 8 1.68 2.10 6.12
C VAL A 8 1.65 2.04 4.60
N LEU A 9 0.48 2.22 4.00
CA LEU A 9 0.27 2.22 2.56
C LEU A 9 0.03 3.67 2.10
N THR A 10 0.72 4.10 1.05
CA THR A 10 0.59 5.45 0.47
C THR A 10 -0.20 5.41 -0.82
N LEU A 11 -1.24 6.24 -0.90
CA LEU A 11 -2.15 6.39 -2.04
C LEU A 11 -2.18 7.83 -2.55
N THR A 12 -2.65 8.01 -3.78
CA THR A 12 -2.85 9.33 -4.38
C THR A 12 -4.18 9.88 -3.91
N GLN A 13 -4.25 11.20 -3.73
CA GLN A 13 -5.54 11.89 -3.51
C GLN A 13 -6.19 12.30 -4.84
N ALA A 14 -5.48 12.14 -5.97
CA ALA A 14 -6.06 12.37 -7.28
C ALA A 14 -7.17 11.32 -7.54
N PRO A 15 -8.30 11.70 -8.15
CA PRO A 15 -9.39 10.76 -8.45
C PRO A 15 -8.99 9.66 -9.44
N SER A 16 -7.94 9.88 -10.22
CA SER A 16 -7.39 8.94 -11.20
C SER A 16 -5.87 9.07 -11.29
N GLY A 17 -5.22 7.98 -11.72
CA GLY A 17 -3.76 7.87 -11.81
C GLY A 17 -3.18 6.93 -10.76
N ALA A 18 -1.89 6.60 -10.90
CA ALA A 18 -1.18 5.69 -10.02
C ALA A 18 -0.16 6.44 -9.15
N VAL A 19 0.03 5.98 -7.91
CA VAL A 19 1.15 6.39 -7.07
C VAL A 19 2.40 5.62 -7.47
N GLU A 20 3.43 6.36 -7.82
CA GLU A 20 4.78 5.85 -7.93
C GLU A 20 5.61 6.38 -6.74
N VAL A 21 5.85 5.53 -5.74
CA VAL A 21 6.65 5.90 -4.56
C VAL A 21 8.12 6.00 -4.98
N GLY A 22 8.74 7.16 -4.76
CA GLY A 22 10.09 7.47 -5.22
C GLY A 22 10.15 8.33 -6.50
N ALA A 23 9.03 8.48 -7.23
CA ALA A 23 8.98 9.31 -8.44
C ALA A 23 9.12 10.83 -8.17
N TYR A 24 8.89 11.25 -6.92
CA TYR A 24 8.99 12.65 -6.52
C TYR A 24 9.73 12.77 -5.17
N ALA A 25 10.51 13.84 -5.02
CA ALA A 25 11.28 14.12 -3.79
C ALA A 25 10.44 14.07 -2.51
N ALA A 26 9.15 14.42 -2.61
CA ALA A 26 8.20 14.41 -1.49
C ALA A 26 7.86 13.00 -0.95
N SER A 27 7.93 11.95 -1.77
CA SER A 27 7.61 10.58 -1.34
C SER A 27 8.84 9.79 -0.85
N GLN A 28 10.06 10.31 -1.06
CA GLN A 28 11.29 9.67 -0.58
C GLN A 28 11.38 9.54 0.95
N PRO A 29 11.00 10.54 1.77
CA PRO A 29 10.98 10.38 3.22
C PRO A 29 10.04 9.27 3.68
N LEU A 30 8.87 9.14 3.04
CA LEU A 30 7.90 8.07 3.32
C LEU A 30 8.46 6.69 2.96
N ALA A 31 9.11 6.57 1.80
CA ALA A 31 9.79 5.34 1.40
C ALA A 31 10.88 4.95 2.40
N ARG A 32 11.74 5.90 2.82
CA ARG A 32 12.78 5.68 3.84
C ARG A 32 12.20 5.28 5.20
N ALA A 33 11.02 5.81 5.56
CA ALA A 33 10.30 5.42 6.77
C ALA A 33 9.59 4.05 6.66
N GLY A 34 9.66 3.40 5.48
CA GLY A 34 9.08 2.08 5.25
C GLY A 34 7.60 2.10 4.90
N ALA A 35 7.09 3.19 4.32
CA ALA A 35 5.79 3.20 3.66
C ALA A 35 5.82 2.32 2.39
N LEU A 36 4.66 1.76 2.03
CA LEU A 36 4.45 0.90 0.88
C LEU A 36 3.74 1.69 -0.24
N PRO A 37 4.13 1.53 -1.52
CA PRO A 37 3.36 2.07 -2.64
C PRO A 37 2.04 1.32 -2.80
N GLY A 38 0.93 2.05 -2.86
CA GLY A 38 -0.37 1.48 -3.21
C GLY A 38 -0.69 1.50 -4.71
N ALA A 39 0.21 1.98 -5.58
CA ALA A 39 0.01 2.05 -7.03
C ALA A 39 -1.31 2.77 -7.40
N ASP A 40 -2.12 2.19 -8.28
CA ASP A 40 -3.43 2.66 -8.76
C ASP A 40 -4.62 2.19 -7.90
N LEU A 41 -4.37 1.70 -6.67
CA LEU A 41 -5.44 1.41 -5.72
C LEU A 41 -6.28 2.66 -5.45
N THR A 42 -7.60 2.50 -5.51
CA THR A 42 -8.50 3.47 -4.89
C THR A 42 -8.41 3.36 -3.36
N PRO A 43 -8.74 4.43 -2.60
CA PRO A 43 -8.83 4.36 -1.14
C PRO A 43 -9.74 3.25 -0.62
N GLU A 44 -10.86 3.01 -1.30
CA GLU A 44 -11.83 1.96 -0.96
C GLU A 44 -11.24 0.57 -1.19
N ALA A 45 -10.58 0.35 -2.33
CA ALA A 45 -9.91 -0.91 -2.63
C ALA A 45 -8.77 -1.21 -1.65
N ALA A 46 -8.00 -0.20 -1.27
CA ALA A 46 -6.94 -0.32 -0.27
C ALA A 46 -7.48 -0.69 1.11
N LEU A 47 -8.56 -0.04 1.57
CA LEU A 47 -9.21 -0.33 2.85
C LEU A 47 -9.77 -1.77 2.85
N ALA A 48 -10.51 -2.14 1.81
CA ALA A 48 -11.09 -3.47 1.67
C ALA A 48 -10.01 -4.56 1.66
N LYS A 49 -8.94 -4.35 0.89
CA LYS A 49 -7.79 -5.27 0.82
C LYS A 49 -7.10 -5.43 2.17
N LEU A 50 -6.87 -4.33 2.89
CA LEU A 50 -6.28 -4.37 4.23
C LEU A 50 -7.15 -5.16 5.21
N GLN A 51 -8.46 -4.86 5.25
CA GLN A 51 -9.41 -5.57 6.11
C GLN A 51 -9.45 -7.06 5.79
N ALA A 52 -9.58 -7.42 4.51
CA ALA A 52 -9.64 -8.82 4.08
C ALA A 52 -8.38 -9.61 4.49
N LEU A 53 -7.18 -9.03 4.32
CA LEU A 53 -5.93 -9.67 4.69
C LEU A 53 -5.80 -9.84 6.21
N LEU A 54 -6.15 -8.81 6.99
CA LEU A 54 -6.11 -8.88 8.44
C LEU A 54 -7.12 -9.88 9.00
N SER A 55 -8.34 -9.92 8.47
CA SER A 55 -9.37 -10.90 8.84
C SER A 55 -8.97 -12.34 8.49
N ALA A 56 -8.12 -12.53 7.49
CA ALA A 56 -7.54 -13.82 7.15
C ALA A 56 -6.30 -14.18 8.02
N GLY A 57 -5.97 -13.39 9.04
CA GLY A 57 -4.83 -13.61 9.92
C GLY A 57 -3.47 -13.29 9.27
N VAL A 58 -3.44 -12.62 8.12
CA VAL A 58 -2.20 -12.23 7.46
C VAL A 58 -1.55 -11.08 8.22
N SER A 59 -0.28 -11.22 8.56
CA SER A 59 0.46 -10.25 9.38
C SER A 59 1.93 -10.14 8.94
N GLY A 60 2.64 -9.17 9.53
CA GLY A 60 4.08 -8.98 9.33
C GLY A 60 4.47 -8.73 7.87
N ASP A 61 5.53 -9.39 7.44
CA ASP A 61 6.06 -9.25 6.08
C ASP A 61 5.14 -9.81 5.00
N GLU A 62 4.36 -10.84 5.31
CA GLU A 62 3.40 -11.39 4.35
C GLU A 62 2.28 -10.39 4.04
N LEU A 63 1.82 -9.65 5.06
CA LEU A 63 0.87 -8.56 4.86
C LEU A 63 1.44 -7.49 3.92
N ARG A 64 2.71 -7.11 4.09
CA ARG A 64 3.38 -6.13 3.21
C ARG A 64 3.43 -6.63 1.77
N LYS A 65 3.83 -7.89 1.57
CA LYS A 65 3.95 -8.52 0.24
C LYS A 65 2.60 -8.57 -0.48
N ARG A 66 1.52 -8.90 0.24
CA ARG A 66 0.17 -8.99 -0.35
C ARG A 66 -0.45 -7.64 -0.61
N LEU A 67 -0.18 -6.62 0.21
CA LEU A 67 -0.69 -5.26 -0.01
C LEU A 67 -0.23 -4.66 -1.34
N VAL A 68 0.99 -4.96 -1.78
CA VAL A 68 1.60 -4.40 -3.01
C VAL A 68 1.49 -5.29 -4.25
N ARG A 69 0.66 -6.33 -4.23
CA ARG A 69 0.45 -7.25 -5.36
C ARG A 69 -1.02 -7.37 -5.72
N PRO A 70 -1.39 -7.49 -7.00
CA PRO A 70 -2.78 -7.68 -7.40
C PRO A 70 -3.33 -9.00 -6.85
N LEU A 71 -4.52 -8.97 -6.26
CA LEU A 71 -5.20 -10.16 -5.75
C LEU A 71 -6.47 -10.48 -6.54
N ARG A 72 -7.23 -9.46 -6.95
CA ARG A 72 -8.56 -9.55 -7.58
C ARG A 72 -8.76 -8.48 -8.66
N GLY A 73 -7.69 -7.94 -9.23
CA GLY A 73 -7.74 -6.90 -10.27
C GLY A 73 -7.91 -5.49 -9.72
N GLU A 74 -7.69 -5.29 -8.42
CA GLU A 74 -7.81 -4.00 -7.73
C GLU A 74 -6.63 -3.05 -7.97
N MET A 75 -5.56 -3.54 -8.59
CA MET A 75 -4.37 -2.78 -8.92
C MET A 75 -3.69 -3.38 -10.16
N THR A 76 -2.97 -2.53 -10.89
CA THR A 76 -2.26 -2.85 -12.13
C THR A 76 -0.78 -2.56 -11.91
N VAL A 77 -0.02 -3.57 -11.49
CA VAL A 77 1.43 -3.46 -11.22
C VAL A 77 2.24 -3.92 -12.41
#